data_AF-A0A496WXD8-F1
#
_entry.id   AF-A0A496WXD8-F1
#
_cell.length_a   1.000
_cell.length_b   1.000
_cell.length_c   1.000
_cell.angle_alpha   90.00
_cell.angle_beta   90.00
_cell.angle_gamma   90.00
#
_symmetry.space_group_name_H-M   'P 1'
#
loop_
_entity.id
_entity.type
_entity.pdbx_description
1 polymer ?
#
loop_
_entity_poly.entity_id
_entity_poly.type
_entity_poly.pdbx_seq_one_letter_code
_entity_poly.pdbx_strand_id
1 'polypeptide(L)' 'MTFKVFDVVVVPFPFTDRTTTRRRPALVLSDATNFNKQVGQSVLAMITSASNSDWPLDINIQNLDTAGLPS' A
#
# COMPACT_ATOMS: atom_id res chain seq x y z
N MET A 1 13.26 -4.33 -9.33
CA MET A 1 12.48 -3.09 -9.43
C MET A 1 12.14 -2.64 -8.01
N THR A 2 12.19 -1.33 -7.71
CA THR A 2 11.85 -0.79 -6.38
C THR A 2 10.89 0.39 -6.51
N PHE A 3 10.04 0.60 -5.51
CA PHE A 3 9.11 1.73 -5.45
C PHE A 3 9.65 2.82 -4.51
N LYS A 4 9.22 4.06 -4.75
CA LYS A 4 9.56 5.23 -3.94
C LYS A 4 8.58 5.36 -2.77
N VAL A 5 9.03 6.04 -1.71
CA VAL A 5 8.14 6.43 -0.61
C VAL A 5 6.94 7.21 -1.17
N PHE A 6 5.76 6.89 -0.67
CA PHE A 6 4.46 7.42 -1.09
C PHE A 6 3.96 6.99 -2.48
N ASP A 7 4.64 6.07 -3.18
CA ASP A 7 4.00 5.39 -4.30
C ASP A 7 2.81 4.56 -3.79
N VAL A 8 1.70 4.60 -4.54
CA VAL A 8 0.56 3.69 -4.36
C VAL A 8 0.75 2.48 -5.27
N VAL A 9 0.76 1.29 -4.68
CA VAL A 9 0.98 0.03 -5.39
C VAL A 9 -0.18 -0.94 -5.16
N VAL A 10 -0.38 -1.87 -6.09
CA VAL A 10 -1.37 -2.94 -5.96
C VAL A 10 -0.68 -4.26 -5.67
N VAL A 11 -1.08 -4.91 -4.58
CA VAL A 11 -0.45 -6.13 -4.05
C VAL A 11 -1.47 -7.24 -3.82
N PRO A 12 -1.07 -8.52 -3.88
CA PRO A 12 -1.95 -9.64 -3.51
C PRO A 12 -2.27 -9.64 -2.01
N PHE A 13 -3.48 -10.05 -1.65
CA PHE A 13 -3.93 -10.20 -0.27
C PHE A 13 -4.75 -11.49 -0.08
N PRO A 14 -4.48 -12.25 1.01
CA PRO A 14 -3.39 -12.11 1.98
C PRO A 14 -1.97 -12.22 1.40
N PHE A 15 -1.04 -11.48 2.01
CA PHE A 15 0.38 -11.42 1.61
C PHE A 15 1.12 -12.75 1.76
N THR A 16 0.60 -13.64 2.62
CA THR A 16 1.20 -14.91 2.98
C THR A 16 0.71 -16.08 2.14
N ASP A 17 -0.45 -15.96 1.47
CA ASP A 17 -1.06 -17.07 0.74
C ASP A 17 -1.26 -16.73 -0.74
N ARG A 18 -0.38 -17.30 -1.57
CA ARG A 18 -0.35 -17.13 -3.03
C ARG A 18 -1.57 -17.73 -3.75
N THR A 19 -2.44 -18.46 -3.04
CA THR A 19 -3.64 -19.07 -3.64
C THR A 19 -4.83 -18.11 -3.69
N THR A 20 -4.76 -16.97 -2.99
CA THR A 20 -5.84 -15.98 -2.92
C THR A 20 -5.61 -14.81 -3.87
N THR A 21 -6.68 -14.39 -4.55
CA THR A 21 -6.63 -13.51 -5.75
C THR A 21 -7.01 -12.06 -5.49
N ARG A 22 -7.25 -11.66 -4.24
CA ARG A 22 -7.70 -10.30 -3.98
C ARG A 22 -6.53 -9.34 -4.10
N ARG A 23 -6.67 -8.37 -5.01
CA ARG A 23 -5.73 -7.25 -5.13
C ARG A 23 -6.16 -6.12 -4.20
N ARG A 24 -5.20 -5.54 -3.49
CA ARG A 24 -5.44 -4.43 -2.56
C ARG A 24 -4.43 -3.33 -2.80
N PRO A 25 -4.84 -2.05 -2.80
CA PRO A 25 -3.92 -0.94 -2.83
C PRO A 25 -3.16 -0.83 -1.50
N ALA A 26 -1.92 -0.38 -1.56
CA ALA A 26 -1.07 -0.12 -0.41
C ALA A 26 -0.12 1.05 -0.70
N LEU A 27 0.21 1.81 0.34
CA LEU A 27 1.14 2.94 0.29
C LEU A 27 2.55 2.47 0.68
N VAL A 28 3.56 2.82 -0.13
CA VAL A 28 4.95 2.53 0.19
C VAL A 28 5.47 3.48 1.28
N LEU A 29 5.96 2.94 2.39
CA LEU A 29 6.51 3.73 3.51
C LEU A 29 8.06 3.74 3.55
N SER A 30 8.67 2.77 2.88
CA SER A 30 10.10 2.49 2.97
C SER A 30 10.89 3.22 1.88
N ASP A 31 12.10 3.66 2.23
CA ASP A 31 12.97 4.34 1.28
C ASP A 31 13.50 3.39 0.20
N ALA A 32 13.46 3.85 -1.06
CA ALA A 32 13.87 3.04 -2.20
C ALA A 32 15.35 2.66 -2.17
N THR A 33 16.23 3.56 -1.74
CA THR A 33 17.68 3.42 -1.89
C THR A 33 18.33 2.86 -0.64
N ASN A 34 17.92 3.35 0.53
CA ASN A 34 18.49 3.04 1.82
C ASN A 34 17.90 1.77 2.44
N PHE A 35 16.71 1.33 2.01
CA PHE A 35 16.06 0.12 2.53
C PHE A 35 15.71 -0.88 1.43
N ASN A 36 14.83 -0.50 0.49
CA ASN A 36 14.22 -1.44 -0.44
C ASN A 36 15.24 -2.22 -1.29
N LYS A 37 16.23 -1.50 -1.85
CA LYS A 37 17.29 -2.12 -2.66
C LYS A 37 18.22 -3.03 -1.86
N GLN A 38 18.48 -2.69 -0.60
CA GLN A 38 19.41 -3.44 0.24
C GLN A 38 18.78 -4.72 0.79
N VAL A 39 17.54 -4.61 1.30
CA VAL A 39 16.84 -5.72 1.96
C VAL A 39 16.08 -6.60 0.96
N GLY A 40 15.77 -6.07 -0.22
CA GLY A 40 14.92 -6.77 -1.22
C GLY A 40 13.45 -6.86 -0.78
N GLN A 41 13.03 -6.02 0.16
CA GLN A 41 11.68 -5.98 0.72
C GLN A 41 11.18 -4.53 0.78
N SER A 42 9.88 -4.35 0.90
CA SER A 42 9.26 -3.03 1.10
C SER A 42 8.27 -3.07 2.27
N VAL A 43 8.30 -2.02 3.07
CA VAL A 43 7.31 -1.76 4.13
C VAL A 43 6.17 -0.94 3.52
N LEU A 44 4.94 -1.43 3.71
CA LEU A 44 3.72 -0.87 3.14
C LEU A 44 2.68 -0.61 4.24
N ALA A 45 1.86 0.43 4.06
CA ALA A 45 0.59 0.60 4.77
C ALA A 45 -0.56 0.19 3.86
N MET A 46 -1.50 -0.61 4.37
CA MET A 46 -2.66 -1.03 3.60
C MET A 46 -3.62 0.16 3.40
N ILE A 47 -4.18 0.30 2.20
CA ILE A 47 -5.26 1.25 1.92
C ILE A 47 -6.57 0.45 1.89
N THR A 48 -7.55 0.90 2.66
CA THR A 48 -8.89 0.28 2.75
C THR A 48 -9.95 1.28 2.31
N SER A 49 -11.15 0.80 2.00
CA SER A 49 -12.30 1.69 1.77
C SER A 49 -12.76 2.29 3.10
N ALA A 50 -13.22 3.53 3.08
CA ALA A 50 -13.76 4.24 4.25
C ALA A 50 -15.05 3.60 4.83
N SER A 51 -15.58 2.55 4.19
CA SER A 51 -16.68 1.74 4.72
C SER A 51 -16.25 0.78 5.84
N ASN A 52 -14.95 0.63 6.09
CA ASN A 52 -14.45 -0.16 7.20
C ASN A 52 -14.50 0.65 8.49
N SER A 53 -14.51 -0.04 9.65
CA SER A 53 -14.48 0.63 10.95
C SER A 53 -13.21 1.46 11.11
N ASP A 54 -13.36 2.71 11.54
CA ASP A 54 -12.25 3.59 11.87
C ASP A 54 -11.31 2.95 12.88
N TRP A 55 -10.01 3.00 12.60
CA TRP A 55 -8.95 2.63 13.51
C TRP A 55 -8.21 3.89 13.99
N PRO A 56 -7.70 3.91 15.24
CA PRO A 56 -6.84 4.99 15.69
C PRO A 56 -5.68 5.22 14.72
N LEU A 57 -5.46 6.48 14.32
CA LEU A 57 -4.44 6.92 13.36
C LEU A 57 -4.75 6.64 11.88
N ASP A 58 -5.97 6.22 11.54
CA ASP A 58 -6.41 6.24 10.15
C ASP A 58 -6.38 7.66 9.59
N ILE A 59 -5.89 7.78 8.35
CA ILE A 59 -5.77 9.05 7.65
C ILE A 59 -6.64 8.99 6.40
N ASN A 60 -7.61 9.91 6.33
CA ASN A 60 -8.47 10.03 5.15
C ASN A 60 -7.67 10.48 3.92
N ILE A 61 -7.78 9.71 2.84
CA ILE A 61 -7.22 10.08 1.53
C ILE A 61 -8.21 11.05 0.87
N GLN A 62 -7.81 12.32 0.76
CA GLN A 62 -8.71 13.39 0.32
C GLN A 62 -9.02 13.35 -1.18
N ASN A 63 -8.03 13.05 -2.02
CA ASN A 63 -8.17 13.04 -3.47
C ASN A 63 -7.76 11.69 -4.05
N LEU A 64 -8.76 10.83 -4.26
CA LEU A 64 -8.58 9.46 -4.74
C LEU A 64 -8.00 9.42 -6.16
N ASP A 65 -8.43 10.33 -7.05
CA ASP A 65 -7.95 10.37 -8.43
C ASP A 65 -6.44 10.64 -8.50
N THR A 66 -5.95 11.62 -7.74
CA THR A 66 -4.50 11.92 -7.66
C THR A 66 -3.70 10.81 -7.00
N ALA A 67 -4.32 10.02 -6.11
CA ALA A 67 -3.73 8.85 -5.49
C ALA A 67 -3.78 7.60 -6.39
N GLY A 68 -4.41 7.68 -7.58
CA GLY A 68 -4.61 6.54 -8.47
C GLY A 68 -5.55 5.48 -7.90
N LEU A 69 -6.49 5.89 -7.03
CA LEU A 69 -7.47 5.03 -6.39
C LEU A 69 -8.85 5.23 -7.05
N PRO A 70 -9.69 4.18 -7.12
CA PRO A 70 -11.05 4.31 -7.62
C PRO A 70 -11.89 5.21 -6.70
N SER A 71 -12.68 6.10 -7.31
CA SER A 71 -13.71 6.94 -6.66
C SER A 71 -15.07 6.25 -6.57
#